data_AF-K2N2W8-F1
#
_entry.id   AF-K2N2W8-F1
#
_cell.length_a   1.000
_cell.length_b   1.000
_cell.length_c   1.000
_cell.angle_alpha   90.00
_cell.angle_beta   90.00
_cell.angle_gamma   90.00
#
_symmetry.space_group_name_H-M   'P 1'
#
loop_
_entity.id
_entity.type
_entity.pdbx_description
1 polymer ?
#
loop_
_entity_poly.entity_id
_entity_poly.type
_entity_poly.pdbx_seq_one_letter_code
_entity_poly.pdbx_strand_id
1 'polypeptide(L)'
;MWSPSCVAMNGLVISNDSAVVLSGNVFQSVTASSSAIHVVGSALRVSWHSLFAVMDNTLHMDGGSATPIYLGGSSQSSSLSVLNNSAVVLRGNVVTSPVKYFMHILSALRVESWSAVVFQGNDMQGSLAVVLSRSSFHIYYNSWLQLSGNLCCESPSYAFAFFSPRVNLRNSTVSVSDNQFISSTGTPIVLQILKKSSDLTNGSIVAACNTVNGGEEVDYVIPSVYNAAILTCSDPCTLATSCFPAYTTTVSSDGCACTCAEGGHGDACLPVAVPQPPSTDGPDLCVRDVRVDGEVNVSFGTSVACYVGVTFAADVVVDVGLMSGSVRNVTLANCTFVRGASLYVVGWLSDPPADHRADVFISGLDSRSGGGVVVANRYPPGSRV
;
A
#
# COMPACT_ATOMS: atom_id res chain seq x y z
N MET A 1 9.99 -23.21 3.14
CA MET A 1 8.86 -23.37 4.08
C MET A 1 8.25 -21.99 4.21
N TRP A 2 6.99 -21.83 3.81
CA TRP A 2 6.37 -20.52 3.61
C TRP A 2 6.01 -19.93 4.98
N SER A 3 6.31 -18.65 5.20
CA SER A 3 5.76 -17.91 6.35
C SER A 3 4.24 -17.80 6.16
N PRO A 4 3.43 -18.05 7.21
CA PRO A 4 1.98 -17.90 7.12
C PRO A 4 1.61 -16.49 6.68
N SER A 5 0.68 -16.37 5.72
CA SER A 5 0.17 -15.07 5.29
C SER A 5 -1.29 -15.08 4.88
N CYS A 6 -1.97 -13.93 5.02
CA CYS A 6 -3.38 -13.77 4.64
C CYS A 6 -3.53 -13.66 3.12
N VAL A 7 -2.62 -12.92 2.48
CA VAL A 7 -2.54 -12.76 1.03
C VAL A 7 -1.13 -13.11 0.59
N ALA A 8 -0.98 -14.18 -0.20
CA ALA A 8 0.30 -14.63 -0.74
C ALA A 8 0.30 -14.53 -2.26
N MET A 9 1.35 -13.93 -2.82
CA MET A 9 1.50 -13.76 -4.27
C MET A 9 2.89 -14.21 -4.70
N ASN A 10 3.00 -14.94 -5.81
CA ASN A 10 4.33 -15.30 -6.35
C ASN A 10 4.97 -14.12 -7.10
N GLY A 11 4.13 -13.29 -7.73
CA GLY A 11 4.47 -12.03 -8.37
C GLY A 11 3.16 -11.34 -8.75
N LEU A 12 3.13 -10.01 -8.75
CA LEU A 12 1.95 -9.24 -9.11
C LEU A 12 2.36 -8.15 -10.09
N VAL A 13 1.77 -8.16 -11.28
CA VAL A 13 1.94 -7.12 -12.29
C VAL A 13 0.60 -6.45 -12.50
N ILE A 14 0.55 -5.15 -12.22
CA ILE A 14 -0.60 -4.29 -12.44
C ILE A 14 -0.18 -3.30 -13.51
N SER A 15 -0.87 -3.33 -14.66
CA SER A 15 -0.48 -2.51 -15.79
C SER A 15 -1.66 -2.07 -16.64
N ASN A 16 -1.47 -0.98 -17.39
CA ASN A 16 -2.42 -0.46 -18.37
C ASN A 16 -3.74 -0.08 -17.68
N ASP A 17 -3.68 1.02 -16.92
CA ASP A 17 -4.84 1.66 -16.31
C ASP A 17 -5.61 0.75 -15.34
N SER A 18 -4.90 -0.20 -14.73
CA SER A 18 -5.48 -1.20 -13.83
C SER A 18 -5.17 -0.88 -12.37
N ALA A 19 -6.02 -1.35 -11.46
CA ALA A 19 -5.84 -1.13 -10.04
C ALA A 19 -6.05 -2.41 -9.23
N VAL A 20 -5.27 -2.57 -8.16
CA VAL A 20 -5.56 -3.53 -7.08
C VAL A 20 -5.67 -2.77 -5.76
N VAL A 21 -6.79 -2.89 -5.06
CA VAL A 21 -7.06 -2.14 -3.82
C VAL A 21 -7.53 -3.07 -2.69
N LEU A 22 -6.74 -3.15 -1.62
CA LEU A 22 -7.12 -3.81 -0.37
C LEU A 22 -7.52 -2.74 0.63
N SER A 23 -8.82 -2.52 0.84
CA SER A 23 -9.30 -1.45 1.73
C SER A 23 -10.20 -1.93 2.86
N GLY A 24 -10.07 -1.41 4.07
CA GLY A 24 -11.02 -1.66 5.17
C GLY A 24 -11.00 -3.09 5.73
N ASN A 25 -10.03 -3.93 5.39
CA ASN A 25 -10.01 -5.34 5.80
C ASN A 25 -9.40 -5.54 7.19
N VAL A 26 -9.70 -6.68 7.82
CA VAL A 26 -8.99 -7.15 9.01
C VAL A 26 -8.10 -8.33 8.62
N PHE A 27 -6.78 -8.13 8.66
CA PHE A 27 -5.79 -9.18 8.45
C PHE A 27 -5.33 -9.72 9.80
N GLN A 28 -5.58 -11.00 10.07
CA GLN A 28 -5.18 -11.65 11.31
C GLN A 28 -4.20 -12.79 11.05
N SER A 29 -3.07 -12.78 11.75
CA SER A 29 -2.10 -13.88 11.73
C SER A 29 -1.68 -14.27 13.15
N VAL A 30 -1.70 -15.57 13.45
CA VAL A 30 -1.48 -16.15 14.79
C VAL A 30 -0.10 -16.78 14.99
N THR A 31 0.88 -16.42 14.14
CA THR A 31 2.23 -17.02 14.21
C THR A 31 3.31 -15.96 14.17
N ALA A 32 4.36 -16.15 14.98
CA ALA A 32 5.41 -15.17 15.23
C ALA A 32 6.27 -14.78 14.02
N SER A 33 6.16 -15.45 12.87
CA SER A 33 6.94 -15.14 11.66
C SER A 33 6.03 -15.13 10.44
N SER A 34 5.10 -14.17 10.45
CA SER A 34 4.01 -14.07 9.48
C SER A 34 3.91 -12.70 8.84
N SER A 35 3.14 -12.64 7.75
CA SER A 35 2.85 -11.43 6.98
C SER A 35 1.37 -11.35 6.65
N ALA A 36 0.78 -10.16 6.60
CA ALA A 36 -0.57 -10.02 6.06
C ALA A 36 -0.54 -10.14 4.54
N ILE A 37 0.39 -9.43 3.89
CA ILE A 37 0.62 -9.43 2.45
C ILE A 37 2.05 -9.90 2.21
N HIS A 38 2.20 -10.98 1.44
CA HIS A 38 3.49 -11.61 1.19
C HIS A 38 3.71 -11.86 -0.31
N VAL A 39 4.62 -11.11 -0.93
CA VAL A 39 5.06 -11.31 -2.31
C VAL A 39 6.35 -12.14 -2.29
N VAL A 40 6.33 -13.35 -2.85
CA VAL A 40 7.40 -14.36 -2.68
C VAL A 40 8.53 -14.19 -3.69
N GLY A 41 8.22 -14.27 -5.00
CA GLY A 41 9.21 -14.56 -6.04
C GLY A 41 9.66 -13.35 -6.87
N SER A 42 8.71 -12.68 -7.53
CA SER A 42 8.98 -11.56 -8.45
C SER A 42 8.62 -10.20 -7.84
N ALA A 43 9.03 -9.13 -8.52
CA ALA A 43 8.64 -7.76 -8.18
C ALA A 43 7.11 -7.63 -8.10
N LEU A 44 6.61 -6.91 -7.10
CA LEU A 44 5.37 -6.16 -7.28
C LEU A 44 5.66 -5.08 -8.34
N ARG A 45 5.05 -5.18 -9.51
CA ARG A 45 5.24 -4.23 -10.61
C ARG A 45 3.95 -3.50 -10.91
N VAL A 46 3.96 -2.18 -10.77
CA VAL A 46 2.84 -1.30 -11.10
C VAL A 46 3.30 -0.37 -12.21
N SER A 47 2.67 -0.39 -13.39
CA SER A 47 3.16 0.36 -14.55
C SER A 47 2.05 0.90 -15.44
N TRP A 48 2.28 2.00 -16.15
CA TRP A 48 1.31 2.54 -17.11
C TRP A 48 -0.01 2.93 -16.43
N HIS A 49 0.00 4.07 -15.73
CA HIS A 49 -1.20 4.68 -15.11
C HIS A 49 -1.96 3.73 -14.18
N SER A 50 -1.24 2.87 -13.47
CA SER A 50 -1.82 1.81 -12.65
C SER A 50 -1.60 2.03 -11.15
N LEU A 51 -2.40 1.35 -10.32
CA LEU A 51 -2.40 1.55 -8.86
C LEU A 51 -2.32 0.21 -8.10
N PHE A 52 -1.51 0.17 -7.04
CA PHE A 52 -1.68 -0.79 -5.95
C PHE A 52 -1.93 -0.03 -4.65
N ALA A 53 -3.05 -0.29 -3.96
CA ALA A 53 -3.39 0.40 -2.73
C ALA A 53 -3.73 -0.56 -1.58
N VAL A 54 -3.26 -0.23 -0.38
CA VAL A 54 -3.58 -0.91 0.88
C VAL A 54 -4.04 0.16 1.86
N MET A 55 -5.35 0.26 2.10
CA MET A 55 -5.95 1.41 2.79
C MET A 55 -6.86 1.05 3.95
N ASP A 56 -6.78 1.76 5.06
CA ASP A 56 -7.75 1.66 6.17
C ASP A 56 -7.93 0.22 6.71
N ASN A 57 -6.91 -0.63 6.56
CA ASN A 57 -6.97 -2.01 7.06
C ASN A 57 -6.50 -2.09 8.51
N THR A 58 -7.05 -3.04 9.26
CA THR A 58 -6.54 -3.42 10.59
C THR A 58 -5.70 -4.69 10.48
N LEU A 59 -4.44 -4.64 10.91
CA LEU A 59 -3.49 -5.74 10.83
C LEU A 59 -3.16 -6.25 12.24
N HIS A 60 -3.79 -7.36 12.60
CA HIS A 60 -3.54 -8.06 13.86
C HIS A 60 -2.46 -9.13 13.66
N MET A 61 -1.22 -8.76 13.98
CA MET A 61 -0.07 -9.64 13.83
C MET A 61 0.34 -10.22 15.18
N ASP A 62 0.40 -11.54 15.28
CA ASP A 62 0.89 -12.21 16.49
C ASP A 62 2.40 -12.45 16.44
N GLY A 63 3.06 -12.24 17.59
CA GLY A 63 4.50 -12.36 17.80
C GLY A 63 5.32 -11.23 17.16
N GLY A 64 6.18 -10.59 17.96
CA GLY A 64 7.00 -9.42 17.57
C GLY A 64 8.03 -9.65 16.46
N SER A 65 8.03 -10.82 15.81
CA SER A 65 8.83 -11.11 14.61
C SER A 65 8.03 -11.04 13.30
N ALA A 66 6.75 -10.64 13.34
CA ALA A 66 5.90 -10.46 12.17
C ALA A 66 6.35 -9.31 11.25
N THR A 67 5.94 -9.37 9.99
CA THR A 67 6.14 -8.32 8.99
C THR A 67 4.88 -8.17 8.15
N PRO A 68 3.96 -7.23 8.47
CA PRO A 68 2.68 -7.08 7.79
C PRO A 68 2.78 -7.11 6.28
N ILE A 69 3.75 -6.40 5.69
CA ILE A 69 3.96 -6.37 4.24
C ILE A 69 5.38 -6.81 3.92
N TYR A 70 5.50 -7.98 3.32
CA TYR A 70 6.76 -8.54 2.87
C TYR A 70 6.82 -8.53 1.34
N LEU A 71 7.75 -7.77 0.79
CA LEU A 71 8.05 -7.75 -0.64
C LEU A 71 9.37 -8.49 -0.89
N GLY A 72 9.23 -9.75 -1.28
CA GLY A 72 10.32 -10.62 -1.70
C GLY A 72 10.95 -10.17 -3.02
N GLY A 73 11.82 -11.00 -3.59
CA GLY A 73 12.59 -10.68 -4.79
C GLY A 73 13.90 -11.43 -4.82
N SER A 74 14.72 -11.18 -5.84
CA SER A 74 16.01 -11.83 -6.02
C SER A 74 17.10 -10.82 -6.34
N SER A 75 18.35 -11.27 -6.43
CA SER A 75 19.45 -10.42 -6.95
C SER A 75 19.24 -9.98 -8.40
N GLN A 76 18.37 -10.67 -9.16
CA GLN A 76 18.07 -10.40 -10.57
C GLN A 76 16.78 -9.60 -10.77
N SER A 77 15.99 -9.37 -9.72
CA SER A 77 14.70 -8.68 -9.79
C SER A 77 14.53 -7.67 -8.66
N SER A 78 13.94 -6.51 -8.98
CA SER A 78 13.47 -5.57 -7.96
C SER A 78 12.36 -6.22 -7.13
N SER A 79 12.22 -5.84 -5.85
CA SER A 79 11.09 -6.23 -5.01
C SER A 79 9.85 -5.39 -5.32
N LEU A 80 10.06 -4.12 -5.67
CA LEU A 80 9.01 -3.19 -6.07
C LEU A 80 9.46 -2.39 -7.29
N SER A 81 8.58 -2.24 -8.27
CA SER A 81 8.78 -1.39 -9.44
C SER A 81 7.51 -0.62 -9.75
N VAL A 82 7.54 0.70 -9.59
CA VAL A 82 6.42 1.62 -9.89
C VAL A 82 6.87 2.54 -11.03
N LEU A 83 6.23 2.42 -12.19
CA LEU A 83 6.75 2.98 -13.45
C LEU A 83 5.65 3.70 -14.22
N ASN A 84 6.02 4.71 -15.00
CA ASN A 84 5.17 5.35 -16.02
C ASN A 84 3.82 5.84 -15.46
N ASN A 85 3.86 6.91 -14.65
CA ASN A 85 2.70 7.56 -14.06
C ASN A 85 1.87 6.61 -13.19
N SER A 86 2.51 5.72 -12.42
CA SER A 86 1.82 4.75 -11.56
C SER A 86 2.00 5.08 -10.09
N ALA A 87 1.15 4.49 -9.24
CA ALA A 87 1.21 4.70 -7.80
C ALA A 87 1.15 3.41 -6.98
N VAL A 88 1.86 3.41 -5.85
CA VAL A 88 1.64 2.46 -4.75
C VAL A 88 1.28 3.26 -3.51
N VAL A 89 0.16 2.95 -2.86
CA VAL A 89 -0.38 3.75 -1.75
C VAL A 89 -0.68 2.86 -0.55
N LEU A 90 -0.09 3.18 0.60
CA LEU A 90 -0.36 2.55 1.88
C LEU A 90 -0.85 3.60 2.85
N ARG A 91 -2.16 3.64 3.09
CA ARG A 91 -2.79 4.76 3.78
C ARG A 91 -3.69 4.31 4.92
N GLY A 92 -3.64 4.96 6.08
CA GLY A 92 -4.66 4.78 7.12
C GLY A 92 -4.70 3.41 7.78
N ASN A 93 -3.69 2.56 7.60
CA ASN A 93 -3.69 1.21 8.15
C ASN A 93 -3.30 1.22 9.64
N VAL A 94 -3.89 0.33 10.42
CA VAL A 94 -3.62 0.17 11.85
C VAL A 94 -2.97 -1.18 12.12
N VAL A 95 -1.76 -1.19 12.68
CA VAL A 95 -1.08 -2.42 13.13
C VAL A 95 -1.21 -2.53 14.65
N THR A 96 -2.06 -3.43 15.11
CA THR A 96 -2.53 -3.47 16.51
C THR A 96 -1.55 -4.11 17.50
N SER A 97 -0.42 -4.61 17.01
CA SER A 97 0.56 -5.36 17.81
C SER A 97 1.98 -4.94 17.41
N PRO A 98 2.98 -5.03 18.30
CA PRO A 98 4.37 -4.81 17.91
C PRO A 98 4.81 -5.79 16.82
N VAL A 99 5.51 -5.28 15.80
CA VAL A 99 6.00 -6.07 14.66
C VAL A 99 7.50 -5.89 14.49
N LYS A 100 8.17 -6.76 13.74
CA LYS A 100 9.58 -6.53 13.43
C LYS A 100 9.74 -5.37 12.47
N TYR A 101 9.04 -5.45 11.34
CA TYR A 101 8.98 -4.40 10.34
C TYR A 101 7.56 -4.22 9.85
N PHE A 102 7.06 -3.00 9.61
CA PHE A 102 5.78 -2.85 8.91
C PHE A 102 5.91 -3.35 7.47
N MET A 103 6.92 -2.84 6.77
CA MET A 103 7.25 -3.16 5.40
C MET A 103 8.69 -3.61 5.28
N HIS A 104 8.91 -4.78 4.70
CA HIS A 104 10.24 -5.28 4.37
C HIS A 104 10.39 -5.49 2.87
N ILE A 105 11.31 -4.76 2.27
CA ILE A 105 11.66 -4.82 0.85
C ILE A 105 13.00 -5.55 0.73
N LEU A 106 12.96 -6.80 0.28
CA LEU A 106 14.12 -7.69 0.31
C LEU A 106 15.23 -7.25 -0.68
N SER A 107 14.83 -6.82 -1.87
CA SER A 107 15.68 -6.44 -2.99
C SER A 107 15.46 -4.98 -3.40
N ALA A 108 15.91 -4.58 -4.59
CA ALA A 108 15.87 -3.19 -5.04
C ALA A 108 14.43 -2.68 -5.16
N LEU A 109 14.22 -1.41 -4.82
CA LEU A 109 12.99 -0.67 -5.11
C LEU A 109 13.26 0.31 -6.24
N ARG A 110 12.34 0.39 -7.20
CA ARG A 110 12.40 1.30 -8.35
C ARG A 110 11.11 2.10 -8.48
N VAL A 111 11.23 3.43 -8.54
CA VAL A 111 10.13 4.36 -8.81
C VAL A 111 10.59 5.30 -9.92
N GLU A 112 9.95 5.23 -11.09
CA GLU A 112 10.42 5.96 -12.27
C GLU A 112 9.29 6.59 -13.07
N SER A 113 9.65 7.65 -13.81
CA SER A 113 8.78 8.31 -14.79
C SER A 113 7.48 8.80 -14.15
N TRP A 114 7.58 9.86 -13.34
CA TRP A 114 6.44 10.51 -12.70
C TRP A 114 5.58 9.56 -11.83
N SER A 115 6.21 8.54 -11.25
CA SER A 115 5.53 7.56 -10.39
C SER A 115 5.71 7.88 -8.91
N ALA A 116 4.80 7.37 -8.08
CA ALA A 116 4.79 7.66 -6.65
C ALA A 116 4.66 6.40 -5.78
N VAL A 117 5.34 6.40 -4.64
CA VAL A 117 5.09 5.48 -3.52
C VAL A 117 4.73 6.31 -2.29
N VAL A 118 3.55 6.08 -1.73
CA VAL A 118 3.01 6.85 -0.61
C VAL A 118 2.77 5.92 0.58
N PHE A 119 3.33 6.28 1.73
CA PHE A 119 3.09 5.62 3.02
C PHE A 119 2.58 6.68 4.01
N GLN A 120 1.26 6.76 4.18
CA GLN A 120 0.62 7.91 4.81
C GLN A 120 -0.35 7.54 5.93
N GLY A 121 -0.26 8.21 7.08
CA GLY A 121 -1.34 8.12 8.08
C GLY A 121 -1.53 6.74 8.71
N ASN A 122 -0.49 5.91 8.77
CA ASN A 122 -0.58 4.58 9.38
C ASN A 122 -0.29 4.64 10.88
N ASP A 123 -1.00 3.84 11.68
CA ASP A 123 -0.83 3.70 13.13
C ASP A 123 -0.17 2.36 13.48
N MET A 124 0.85 2.39 14.35
CA MET A 124 1.69 1.25 14.67
C MET A 124 1.99 1.20 16.17
N GLN A 125 1.79 0.03 16.79
CA GLN A 125 2.08 -0.16 18.22
C GLN A 125 3.57 -0.18 18.58
N GLY A 126 4.45 -0.71 17.72
CA GLY A 126 5.90 -0.73 17.94
C GLY A 126 6.65 -1.53 16.89
N SER A 127 7.92 -1.17 16.61
CA SER A 127 8.73 -1.90 15.63
C SER A 127 10.25 -1.83 15.83
N LEU A 128 10.99 -2.70 15.12
CA LEU A 128 12.43 -2.49 14.93
C LEU A 128 12.67 -1.39 13.91
N ALA A 129 11.99 -1.46 12.76
CA ALA A 129 11.91 -0.38 11.79
C ALA A 129 10.57 -0.39 11.05
N VAL A 130 10.05 0.75 10.62
CA VAL A 130 8.77 0.75 9.88
C VAL A 130 8.99 0.30 8.44
N VAL A 131 9.87 0.99 7.71
CA VAL A 131 10.25 0.62 6.35
C VAL A 131 11.69 0.16 6.34
N LEU A 132 11.90 -1.13 6.06
CA LEU A 132 13.23 -1.72 5.93
C LEU A 132 13.50 -2.10 4.48
N SER A 133 14.65 -1.67 3.95
CA SER A 133 15.23 -2.29 2.76
C SER A 133 16.73 -2.49 2.90
N ARG A 134 17.19 -3.64 2.41
CA ARG A 134 18.60 -4.05 2.38
C ARG A 134 19.19 -4.01 0.97
N SER A 135 18.51 -3.33 0.04
CA SER A 135 19.05 -3.04 -1.30
C SER A 135 18.85 -1.56 -1.70
N SER A 136 19.35 -1.20 -2.89
CA SER A 136 19.34 0.19 -3.35
C SER A 136 17.94 0.63 -3.81
N PHE A 137 17.57 1.87 -3.46
CA PHE A 137 16.39 2.56 -3.98
C PHE A 137 16.78 3.34 -5.22
N HIS A 138 15.97 3.25 -6.27
CA HIS A 138 16.17 3.97 -7.53
C HIS A 138 14.93 4.81 -7.77
N ILE A 139 15.02 6.13 -7.52
CA ILE A 139 13.89 7.05 -7.65
C ILE A 139 14.28 8.08 -8.72
N TYR A 140 13.75 7.94 -9.93
CA TYR A 140 14.20 8.71 -11.09
C TYR A 140 13.06 9.38 -11.85
N TYR A 141 13.41 10.44 -12.58
CA TYR A 141 12.57 11.08 -13.59
C TYR A 141 11.26 11.62 -13.00
N ASN A 142 11.37 12.59 -12.09
CA ASN A 142 10.24 13.28 -11.44
C ASN A 142 9.37 12.34 -10.59
N SER A 143 9.98 11.35 -9.96
CA SER A 143 9.29 10.38 -9.11
C SER A 143 9.38 10.73 -7.63
N TRP A 144 8.50 10.15 -6.84
CA TRP A 144 8.34 10.52 -5.42
C TRP A 144 8.16 9.33 -4.50
N LEU A 145 8.86 9.36 -3.36
CA LEU A 145 8.65 8.47 -2.23
C LEU A 145 8.28 9.32 -1.02
N GLN A 146 7.07 9.15 -0.49
CA GLN A 146 6.55 9.89 0.65
C GLN A 146 6.30 8.96 1.84
N LEU A 147 6.80 9.33 3.01
CA LEU A 147 6.47 8.72 4.29
C LEU A 147 5.92 9.81 5.23
N SER A 148 4.60 9.96 5.33
CA SER A 148 4.00 11.12 5.98
C SER A 148 2.89 10.82 6.99
N GLY A 149 2.81 11.59 8.08
CA GLY A 149 1.65 11.57 8.97
C GLY A 149 1.45 10.27 9.76
N ASN A 150 2.49 9.43 9.88
CA ASN A 150 2.36 8.13 10.54
C ASN A 150 2.53 8.27 12.06
N LEU A 151 1.79 7.46 12.82
CA LEU A 151 1.86 7.39 14.28
C LEU A 151 2.57 6.11 14.72
N CYS A 152 3.67 6.27 15.44
CA CYS A 152 4.37 5.19 16.15
C CYS A 152 4.08 5.31 17.65
N CYS A 153 3.13 4.52 18.15
CA CYS A 153 2.79 4.46 19.58
C CYS A 153 3.95 3.98 20.46
N GLU A 154 4.90 3.25 19.88
CA GLU A 154 6.24 3.06 20.41
C GLU A 154 7.25 3.36 19.31
N SER A 155 8.25 4.19 19.65
CA SER A 155 9.31 4.57 18.73
C SER A 155 10.05 3.35 18.19
N PRO A 156 10.36 3.29 16.88
CA PRO A 156 11.16 2.21 16.32
C PRO A 156 12.52 2.12 17.01
N SER A 157 12.89 0.92 17.46
CA SER A 157 14.15 0.71 18.21
C SER A 157 15.42 0.87 17.36
N TYR A 158 15.30 0.91 16.03
CA TYR A 158 16.42 1.14 15.12
C TYR A 158 16.24 2.42 14.29
N ALA A 159 15.24 2.46 13.40
CA ALA A 159 14.90 3.66 12.63
C ALA A 159 13.50 3.55 12.04
N PHE A 160 12.79 4.65 11.83
CA PHE A 160 11.51 4.65 11.12
C PHE A 160 11.69 4.19 9.67
N ALA A 161 12.53 4.87 8.90
CA ALA A 161 12.90 4.48 7.54
C ALA A 161 14.38 4.13 7.45
N PHE A 162 14.69 2.87 7.15
CA PHE A 162 16.06 2.39 7.00
C PHE A 162 16.37 1.93 5.58
N PHE A 163 17.21 2.70 4.89
CA PHE A 163 17.58 2.48 3.50
C PHE A 163 19.06 2.08 3.40
N SER A 164 19.30 0.80 3.08
CA SER A 164 20.64 0.22 2.94
C SER A 164 20.80 -0.48 1.60
N PRO A 165 21.89 -0.26 0.84
CA PRO A 165 23.01 0.60 1.20
C PRO A 165 22.78 2.08 0.89
N ARG A 166 21.98 2.43 -0.12
CA ARG A 166 21.91 3.80 -0.65
C ARG A 166 20.58 4.09 -1.36
N VAL A 167 20.33 5.37 -1.57
CA VAL A 167 19.24 5.89 -2.39
C VAL A 167 19.85 6.57 -3.61
N ASN A 168 19.38 6.26 -4.81
CA ASN A 168 19.77 6.90 -6.05
C ASN A 168 18.62 7.82 -6.48
N LEU A 169 18.94 9.08 -6.77
CA LEU A 169 17.95 10.12 -7.04
C LEU A 169 18.29 10.89 -8.32
N ARG A 170 17.34 10.98 -9.25
CA ARG A 170 17.48 11.76 -10.49
C ARG A 170 16.24 12.59 -10.76
N ASN A 171 16.31 13.91 -10.57
CA ASN A 171 15.17 14.83 -10.66
C ASN A 171 13.97 14.31 -9.84
N SER A 172 14.21 13.81 -8.64
CA SER A 172 13.21 13.08 -7.84
C SER A 172 13.34 13.42 -6.38
N THR A 173 12.29 13.13 -5.61
CA THR A 173 12.22 13.54 -4.20
C THR A 173 11.88 12.37 -3.29
N VAL A 174 12.54 12.33 -2.13
CA VAL A 174 12.10 11.55 -0.96
C VAL A 174 11.62 12.52 0.08
N SER A 175 10.41 12.33 0.61
CA SER A 175 9.91 13.13 1.72
C SER A 175 9.53 12.29 2.93
N VAL A 176 9.86 12.81 4.11
CA VAL A 176 9.49 12.21 5.39
C VAL A 176 8.96 13.31 6.31
N SER A 177 7.64 13.42 6.47
CA SER A 177 7.05 14.55 7.19
C SER A 177 5.92 14.19 8.15
N ASP A 178 5.68 15.02 9.16
CA ASP A 178 4.51 14.94 10.03
C ASP A 178 4.37 13.59 10.78
N ASN A 179 5.45 12.81 10.87
CA ASN A 179 5.42 11.54 11.59
C ASN A 179 5.57 11.80 13.09
N GLN A 180 4.76 11.10 13.88
CA GLN A 180 4.69 11.25 15.33
C GLN A 180 5.18 9.97 16.00
N PHE A 181 6.10 10.13 16.94
CA PHE A 181 6.72 9.06 17.70
C PHE A 181 6.44 9.24 19.18
N ILE A 182 6.12 8.16 19.88
CA ILE A 182 6.08 8.16 21.35
C ILE A 182 7.34 7.44 21.81
N SER A 183 8.23 8.13 22.53
CA SER A 183 9.53 7.55 22.92
C SER A 183 9.36 6.59 24.08
N SER A 184 9.85 5.36 23.93
CA SER A 184 10.08 4.42 25.03
C SER A 184 11.53 4.47 25.52
N THR A 185 12.51 4.67 24.62
CA THR A 185 13.94 4.89 24.94
C THR A 185 14.68 5.67 23.83
N GLY A 186 15.40 6.73 24.19
CA GLY A 186 16.29 7.47 23.29
C GLY A 186 15.60 8.36 22.24
N THR A 187 16.43 9.02 21.43
CA THR A 187 16.02 9.88 20.30
C THR A 187 15.73 9.00 19.08
N PRO A 188 14.51 9.02 18.51
CA PRO A 188 14.19 8.18 17.37
C PRO A 188 14.89 8.68 16.10
N ILE A 189 15.42 7.74 15.31
CA ILE A 189 15.98 8.02 13.99
C ILE A 189 14.86 7.93 12.95
N VAL A 190 14.51 9.06 12.34
CA VAL A 190 13.42 9.15 11.37
C VAL A 190 13.84 8.56 10.02
N LEU A 191 15.04 8.93 9.55
CA LEU A 191 15.57 8.46 8.28
C LEU A 191 17.05 8.12 8.42
N GLN A 192 17.41 6.91 8.01
CA GLN A 192 18.79 6.44 7.97
C GLN A 192 19.15 5.91 6.58
N ILE A 193 20.16 6.53 5.97
CA ILE A 193 20.77 6.11 4.71
C ILE A 193 22.23 5.76 4.98
N LEU A 194 22.62 4.49 4.80
CA LEU A 194 23.94 4.03 5.27
C LEU A 194 25.13 4.51 4.44
N LYS A 195 25.01 4.51 3.11
CA LYS A 195 26.12 4.79 2.19
C LYS A 195 25.79 5.94 1.24
N LYS A 196 26.85 6.64 0.84
CA LYS A 196 26.83 7.63 -0.23
C LYS A 196 26.40 6.97 -1.55
N SER A 197 25.66 7.70 -2.36
CA SER A 197 25.41 7.34 -3.76
C SER A 197 26.27 8.21 -4.67
N SER A 198 26.76 7.63 -5.78
CA SER A 198 27.36 8.35 -6.90
C SER A 198 26.34 8.67 -8.00
N ASP A 199 25.11 8.16 -7.86
CA ASP A 199 24.04 8.31 -8.84
C ASP A 199 22.99 9.30 -8.32
N LEU A 200 23.43 10.56 -8.25
CA LEU A 200 22.65 11.70 -7.78
C LEU A 200 22.66 12.78 -8.84
N THR A 201 21.48 13.19 -9.32
CA THR A 201 21.33 14.27 -10.29
C THR A 201 20.09 15.07 -9.94
N ASN A 202 20.25 16.26 -9.34
CA ASN A 202 19.12 17.12 -8.95
C ASN A 202 18.06 16.37 -8.11
N GLY A 203 18.51 15.48 -7.23
CA GLY A 203 17.66 14.76 -6.29
C GLY A 203 17.57 15.49 -4.95
N SER A 204 16.41 15.45 -4.31
CA SER A 204 16.19 16.09 -3.00
C SER A 204 15.65 15.11 -1.95
N ILE A 205 16.06 15.33 -0.71
CA ILE A 205 15.45 14.71 0.47
C ILE A 205 14.85 15.83 1.30
N VAL A 206 13.57 15.73 1.66
CA VAL A 206 12.89 16.74 2.47
C VAL A 206 12.33 16.06 3.72
N ALA A 207 12.74 16.52 4.89
CA ALA A 207 12.14 16.12 6.15
C ALA A 207 11.50 17.33 6.81
N ALA A 208 10.28 17.18 7.35
CA ALA A 208 9.58 18.29 7.97
C ALA A 208 8.68 17.83 9.12
N CYS A 209 8.66 18.57 10.22
CA CYS A 209 7.71 18.38 11.33
C CYS A 209 7.57 16.92 11.83
N ASN A 210 8.68 16.18 11.93
CA ASN A 210 8.65 14.88 12.59
C ASN A 210 8.88 15.09 14.09
N THR A 211 8.02 14.51 14.93
CA THR A 211 7.98 14.82 16.36
C THR A 211 8.06 13.59 17.22
N VAL A 212 8.70 13.71 18.38
CA VAL A 212 8.69 12.71 19.44
C VAL A 212 8.11 13.31 20.73
N ASN A 213 7.12 12.67 21.32
CA ASN A 213 6.41 13.16 22.52
C ASN A 213 5.92 14.63 22.38
N GLY A 214 5.58 15.06 21.16
CA GLY A 214 5.17 16.44 20.84
C GLY A 214 6.31 17.45 20.66
N GLY A 215 7.58 17.06 20.83
CA GLY A 215 8.76 17.88 20.53
C GLY A 215 9.45 17.47 19.23
N GLU A 216 10.37 18.28 18.71
CA GLU A 216 11.10 18.02 17.44
C GLU A 216 12.45 17.31 17.62
N GLU A 217 12.66 16.65 18.77
CA GLU A 217 13.93 15.99 19.12
C GLU A 217 14.06 14.64 18.41
N VAL A 218 14.32 14.67 17.10
CA VAL A 218 14.44 13.47 16.25
C VAL A 218 15.71 13.51 15.40
N ASP A 219 16.25 12.34 15.06
CA ASP A 219 17.52 12.22 14.36
C ASP A 219 17.37 11.85 12.87
N TYR A 220 18.31 12.34 12.06
CA TYR A 220 18.44 11.99 10.64
C TYR A 220 19.89 11.61 10.33
N VAL A 221 20.10 10.37 9.86
CA VAL A 221 21.43 9.86 9.47
C VAL A 221 21.51 9.82 7.96
N ILE A 222 21.84 10.96 7.35
CA ILE A 222 21.88 11.15 5.90
C ILE A 222 23.31 11.56 5.47
N PRO A 223 23.95 10.84 4.54
CA PRO A 223 25.26 11.23 4.03
C PRO A 223 25.24 12.61 3.37
N SER A 224 26.28 13.42 3.59
CA SER A 224 26.34 14.80 3.11
C SER A 224 26.32 14.99 1.58
N VAL A 225 26.40 13.91 0.80
CA VAL A 225 26.26 13.95 -0.66
C VAL A 225 24.81 14.17 -1.11
N TYR A 226 23.84 13.89 -0.25
CA TYR A 226 22.42 14.13 -0.54
C TYR A 226 22.06 15.58 -0.23
N ASN A 227 21.27 16.20 -1.10
CA ASN A 227 20.68 17.51 -0.86
C ASN A 227 19.47 17.35 0.07
N ALA A 228 19.72 17.33 1.38
CA ALA A 228 18.72 17.16 2.42
C ALA A 228 18.30 18.50 3.03
N ALA A 229 17.01 18.79 3.03
CA ALA A 229 16.40 19.89 3.75
C ALA A 229 15.64 19.33 4.96
N ILE A 230 15.97 19.81 6.16
CA ILE A 230 15.29 19.43 7.41
C ILE A 230 14.59 20.69 7.94
N LEU A 231 13.26 20.65 7.95
CA LEU A 231 12.38 21.77 8.27
C LEU A 231 11.67 21.52 9.60
N THR A 232 11.39 22.59 10.32
CA THR A 232 10.61 22.55 11.56
C THR A 232 9.11 22.57 11.26
N CYS A 233 8.29 22.32 12.28
CA CYS A 233 6.83 22.42 12.27
C CYS A 233 6.32 23.85 12.09
N SER A 234 7.20 24.86 12.12
CA SER A 234 6.81 26.26 11.89
C SER A 234 6.50 26.54 10.41
N ASP A 235 7.10 25.78 9.49
CA ASP A 235 6.90 25.88 8.04
C ASP A 235 6.43 24.52 7.46
N PRO A 236 5.23 24.03 7.83
CA PRO A 236 4.81 22.65 7.52
C PRO A 236 4.50 22.45 6.03
N CYS A 237 4.05 23.50 5.34
CA CYS A 237 3.53 23.42 3.97
C CYS A 237 4.63 23.68 2.93
N THR A 238 5.54 22.72 2.78
CA THR A 238 6.49 22.70 1.65
C THR A 238 5.95 21.79 0.55
N LEU A 239 6.17 22.14 -0.72
CA LEU A 239 5.62 21.41 -1.87
C LEU A 239 5.75 19.88 -1.77
N ALA A 240 6.94 19.38 -1.42
CA ALA A 240 7.22 17.95 -1.37
C ALA A 240 6.83 17.25 -0.06
N THR A 241 6.37 17.98 0.97
CA THR A 241 5.92 17.35 2.23
C THR A 241 4.50 16.83 2.07
N SER A 242 3.62 17.62 1.46
CA SER A 242 2.19 17.28 1.31
C SER A 242 1.80 16.83 -0.11
N CYS A 243 2.50 17.31 -1.15
CA CYS A 243 2.06 17.14 -2.55
C CYS A 243 3.11 16.43 -3.40
N PHE A 244 2.66 15.72 -4.44
CA PHE A 244 3.56 15.17 -5.43
C PHE A 244 4.11 16.28 -6.34
N PRO A 245 5.43 16.60 -6.31
CA PRO A 245 5.93 17.80 -7.00
C PRO A 245 5.70 17.78 -8.52
N ALA A 246 5.66 16.60 -9.13
CA ALA A 246 5.58 16.47 -10.59
C ALA A 246 4.20 16.84 -11.16
N TYR A 247 3.15 16.73 -10.35
CA TYR A 247 1.75 16.98 -10.75
C TYR A 247 1.09 18.08 -9.90
N THR A 248 1.88 18.96 -9.30
CA THR A 248 1.36 20.06 -8.47
C THR A 248 1.74 21.40 -9.10
N THR A 249 0.77 22.31 -9.21
CA THR A 249 0.97 23.67 -9.74
C THR A 249 1.27 24.65 -8.61
N THR A 250 0.47 24.62 -7.55
CA THR A 250 0.59 25.50 -6.39
C THR A 250 0.24 24.76 -5.10
N VAL A 251 0.88 25.14 -4.00
CA VAL A 251 0.51 24.70 -2.65
C VAL A 251 0.03 25.90 -1.88
N SER A 252 -1.17 25.77 -1.30
CA SER A 252 -1.73 26.79 -0.43
C SER A 252 -0.87 26.92 0.83
N SER A 253 -0.56 28.16 1.21
CA SER A 253 0.05 28.45 2.51
C SER A 253 -0.92 28.18 3.68
N ASP A 254 -2.22 28.15 3.40
CA ASP A 254 -3.26 27.82 4.36
C ASP A 254 -3.67 26.34 4.19
N GLY A 255 -3.41 25.51 5.19
CA GLY A 255 -3.79 24.10 5.23
C GLY A 255 -3.03 23.14 4.30
N CYS A 256 -1.92 23.56 3.70
CA CYS A 256 -1.07 22.76 2.80
C CYS A 256 -1.80 22.11 1.61
N ALA A 257 -2.92 22.70 1.18
CA ALA A 257 -3.73 22.13 0.10
C ALA A 257 -3.01 22.21 -1.26
N CYS A 258 -3.00 21.10 -2.00
CA CYS A 258 -2.35 21.00 -3.30
C CYS A 258 -3.32 21.35 -4.43
N THR A 259 -2.89 22.18 -5.38
CA THR A 259 -3.60 22.39 -6.64
C THR A 259 -2.93 21.57 -7.73
N CYS A 260 -3.63 20.59 -8.28
CA CYS A 260 -3.03 19.65 -9.21
C CYS A 260 -2.89 20.21 -10.63
N ALA A 261 -1.80 19.85 -11.29
CA ALA A 261 -1.61 20.00 -12.73
C ALA A 261 -2.43 18.93 -13.49
N GLU A 262 -2.50 19.05 -14.81
CA GLU A 262 -3.12 18.03 -15.66
C GLU A 262 -2.51 16.65 -15.40
N GLY A 263 -3.37 15.65 -15.18
CA GLY A 263 -2.97 14.27 -14.84
C GLY A 263 -2.73 14.01 -13.34
N GLY A 264 -2.74 15.04 -12.49
CA GLY A 264 -2.69 14.89 -11.04
C GLY A 264 -4.07 14.59 -10.43
N HIS A 265 -4.11 13.68 -9.46
CA HIS A 265 -5.36 13.21 -8.85
C HIS A 265 -5.33 13.28 -7.30
N GLY A 266 -6.46 13.72 -6.73
CA GLY A 266 -6.69 13.75 -5.28
C GLY A 266 -5.87 14.81 -4.54
N ASP A 267 -5.94 14.77 -3.21
CA ASP A 267 -5.37 15.83 -2.36
C ASP A 267 -3.85 15.96 -2.45
N ALA A 268 -3.15 14.88 -2.80
CA ALA A 268 -1.69 14.87 -2.95
C ALA A 268 -1.23 14.94 -4.42
N CYS A 269 -2.15 15.12 -5.37
CA CYS A 269 -1.87 15.16 -6.81
C CYS A 269 -1.10 13.94 -7.34
N LEU A 270 -1.53 12.74 -6.96
CA LEU A 270 -0.92 11.49 -7.39
C LEU A 270 -1.16 11.23 -8.89
N PRO A 271 -0.30 10.44 -9.55
CA PRO A 271 -0.41 10.21 -11.00
C PRO A 271 -1.60 9.33 -11.40
N VAL A 272 -2.27 8.69 -10.44
CA VAL A 272 -3.46 7.86 -10.63
C VAL A 272 -4.44 8.15 -9.49
N ALA A 273 -5.74 8.20 -9.81
CA ALA A 273 -6.77 8.34 -8.80
C ALA A 273 -6.81 7.13 -7.86
N VAL A 274 -6.76 7.38 -6.55
CA VAL A 274 -6.91 6.36 -5.52
C VAL A 274 -8.41 6.18 -5.23
N PRO A 275 -9.00 4.99 -5.44
CA PRO A 275 -10.42 4.76 -5.20
C PRO A 275 -10.77 5.01 -3.74
N GLN A 276 -11.79 5.83 -3.49
CA GLN A 276 -12.37 5.97 -2.15
C GLN A 276 -13.42 4.87 -1.95
N PRO A 277 -13.61 4.38 -0.71
CA PRO A 277 -14.69 3.45 -0.43
C PRO A 277 -16.03 4.07 -0.84
N PRO A 278 -16.93 3.31 -1.51
CA PRO A 278 -18.22 3.82 -1.92
C PRO A 278 -19.02 4.24 -0.69
N SER A 279 -19.64 5.41 -0.75
CA SER A 279 -20.64 5.84 0.22
C SER A 279 -21.76 4.80 0.29
N THR A 280 -22.15 4.40 1.50
CA THR A 280 -23.21 3.41 1.79
C THR A 280 -24.62 3.77 1.27
N ASP A 281 -24.78 4.88 0.57
CA ASP A 281 -26.06 5.49 0.17
C ASP A 281 -26.55 5.07 -1.23
N GLY A 282 -25.95 4.04 -1.86
CA GLY A 282 -26.41 3.48 -3.15
C GLY A 282 -27.57 2.47 -3.01
N PRO A 283 -28.53 2.43 -3.95
CA PRO A 283 -29.79 1.69 -3.78
C PRO A 283 -29.63 0.16 -3.87
N ASP A 284 -30.10 -0.51 -2.82
CA ASP A 284 -30.69 -1.86 -2.69
C ASP A 284 -30.61 -2.88 -3.85
N LEU A 285 -29.43 -3.43 -4.13
CA LEU A 285 -29.27 -4.72 -4.84
C LEU A 285 -28.31 -5.71 -4.15
N CYS A 286 -27.78 -5.36 -2.97
CA CYS A 286 -26.84 -6.19 -2.25
C CYS A 286 -27.56 -7.16 -1.30
N VAL A 287 -27.05 -8.38 -1.21
CA VAL A 287 -27.46 -9.32 -0.17
C VAL A 287 -26.90 -8.82 1.16
N ARG A 288 -27.76 -8.58 2.15
CA ARG A 288 -27.38 -7.96 3.42
C ARG A 288 -27.59 -8.86 4.63
N ASP A 289 -26.64 -8.88 5.56
CA ASP A 289 -26.79 -9.39 6.94
C ASP A 289 -27.33 -10.83 7.07
N VAL A 290 -27.01 -11.70 6.09
CA VAL A 290 -27.37 -13.13 6.11
C VAL A 290 -26.19 -13.98 6.56
N ARG A 291 -26.47 -15.11 7.23
CA ARG A 291 -25.48 -16.16 7.46
C ARG A 291 -25.63 -17.27 6.42
N VAL A 292 -24.54 -17.61 5.75
CA VAL A 292 -24.50 -18.61 4.69
C VAL A 292 -23.60 -19.75 5.14
N ASP A 293 -24.20 -20.92 5.40
CA ASP A 293 -23.49 -22.12 5.85
C ASP A 293 -23.13 -23.09 4.70
N GLY A 294 -23.53 -22.78 3.46
CA GLY A 294 -23.22 -23.56 2.25
C GLY A 294 -22.30 -22.81 1.28
N GLU A 295 -21.70 -23.53 0.34
CA GLU A 295 -20.83 -22.95 -0.68
C GLU A 295 -21.62 -22.01 -1.60
N VAL A 296 -21.04 -20.85 -1.93
CA VAL A 296 -21.64 -19.86 -2.83
C VAL A 296 -20.85 -19.79 -4.12
N ASN A 297 -21.50 -20.09 -5.24
CA ASN A 297 -20.90 -20.01 -6.57
C ASN A 297 -21.62 -18.96 -7.42
N VAL A 298 -20.93 -17.86 -7.69
CA VAL A 298 -21.37 -16.81 -8.61
C VAL A 298 -20.65 -16.99 -9.94
N SER A 299 -21.41 -17.27 -10.99
CA SER A 299 -20.86 -17.49 -12.33
C SER A 299 -21.80 -16.95 -13.40
N PHE A 300 -22.75 -17.75 -13.88
CA PHE A 300 -23.55 -17.45 -15.06
C PHE A 300 -24.78 -16.57 -14.81
N GLY A 301 -25.06 -15.67 -15.76
CA GLY A 301 -26.33 -14.95 -15.86
C GLY A 301 -26.46 -13.68 -15.01
N THR A 302 -25.41 -13.27 -14.30
CA THR A 302 -25.38 -12.02 -13.53
C THR A 302 -24.18 -11.16 -13.94
N SER A 303 -24.36 -9.85 -14.01
CA SER A 303 -23.28 -8.87 -14.23
C SER A 303 -22.85 -8.18 -12.92
N VAL A 304 -23.57 -8.42 -11.83
CA VAL A 304 -23.33 -7.82 -10.52
C VAL A 304 -23.42 -8.90 -9.44
N ALA A 305 -22.41 -8.95 -8.57
CA ALA A 305 -22.42 -9.72 -7.32
C ALA A 305 -22.20 -8.73 -6.18
N CYS A 306 -23.17 -8.57 -5.27
CA CYS A 306 -23.01 -7.65 -4.15
C CYS A 306 -23.45 -8.28 -2.82
N TYR A 307 -22.54 -8.32 -1.85
CA TYR A 307 -22.76 -8.80 -0.49
C TYR A 307 -22.30 -7.73 0.51
N VAL A 308 -23.14 -7.43 1.49
CA VAL A 308 -22.83 -6.45 2.53
C VAL A 308 -23.17 -7.03 3.91
N GLY A 309 -22.25 -7.09 4.87
CA GLY A 309 -22.56 -7.60 6.22
C GLY A 309 -22.82 -9.11 6.32
N VAL A 310 -22.57 -9.87 5.24
CA VAL A 310 -22.88 -11.31 5.17
C VAL A 310 -21.82 -12.14 5.90
N THR A 311 -22.23 -13.15 6.66
CA THR A 311 -21.34 -14.11 7.31
C THR A 311 -21.28 -15.44 6.53
N PHE A 312 -20.12 -15.78 5.99
CA PHE A 312 -19.88 -17.03 5.27
C PHE A 312 -19.16 -18.06 6.15
N ALA A 313 -19.73 -19.26 6.29
CA ALA A 313 -19.10 -20.39 6.99
C ALA A 313 -18.57 -21.48 6.03
N ALA A 314 -18.70 -21.26 4.73
CA ALA A 314 -18.15 -22.08 3.65
C ALA A 314 -17.62 -21.16 2.52
N ASP A 315 -16.86 -21.75 1.60
CA ASP A 315 -16.17 -21.01 0.54
C ASP A 315 -17.12 -20.26 -0.41
N VAL A 316 -16.65 -19.12 -0.89
CA VAL A 316 -17.35 -18.27 -1.88
C VAL A 316 -16.48 -18.19 -3.11
N VAL A 317 -16.99 -18.63 -4.25
CA VAL A 317 -16.31 -18.52 -5.55
C VAL A 317 -17.10 -17.58 -6.45
N VAL A 318 -16.43 -16.53 -6.91
CA VAL A 318 -16.94 -15.60 -7.92
C VAL A 318 -16.09 -15.77 -9.17
N ASP A 319 -16.63 -16.51 -10.14
CA ASP A 319 -16.02 -16.64 -11.47
C ASP A 319 -16.44 -15.46 -12.33
N VAL A 320 -15.63 -14.41 -12.27
CA VAL A 320 -15.81 -13.19 -13.04
C VAL A 320 -15.74 -13.48 -14.52
N GLY A 321 -14.99 -14.49 -14.97
CA GLY A 321 -14.90 -14.88 -16.38
C GLY A 321 -16.22 -15.41 -16.95
N LEU A 322 -17.07 -16.01 -16.11
CA LEU A 322 -18.36 -16.59 -16.49
C LEU A 322 -19.56 -15.65 -16.26
N MET A 323 -19.35 -14.50 -15.60
CA MET A 323 -20.36 -13.45 -15.46
C MET A 323 -20.81 -12.88 -16.82
N SER A 324 -22.04 -12.39 -16.88
CA SER A 324 -22.61 -11.80 -18.09
C SER A 324 -22.27 -10.30 -18.21
N GLY A 325 -22.23 -9.78 -19.44
CA GLY A 325 -22.01 -8.35 -19.70
C GLY A 325 -20.54 -7.96 -19.90
N SER A 326 -20.34 -6.79 -20.50
CA SER A 326 -19.03 -6.19 -20.75
C SER A 326 -18.43 -5.51 -19.51
N VAL A 327 -19.27 -5.03 -18.59
CA VAL A 327 -18.87 -4.50 -17.28
C VAL A 327 -19.42 -5.41 -16.20
N ARG A 328 -18.53 -5.94 -15.34
CA ARG A 328 -18.85 -6.94 -14.32
C ARG A 328 -18.46 -6.40 -12.97
N ASN A 329 -19.41 -6.28 -12.05
CA ASN A 329 -19.19 -5.67 -10.74
C ASN A 329 -19.27 -6.73 -9.65
N VAL A 330 -18.27 -6.78 -8.79
CA VAL A 330 -18.24 -7.64 -7.61
C VAL A 330 -17.99 -6.75 -6.41
N THR A 331 -18.85 -6.82 -5.40
CA THR A 331 -18.73 -6.01 -4.19
C THR A 331 -18.96 -6.90 -2.98
N LEU A 332 -17.96 -6.98 -2.10
CA LEU A 332 -18.10 -7.60 -0.79
C LEU A 332 -17.71 -6.55 0.25
N ALA A 333 -18.67 -6.05 1.01
CA ALA A 333 -18.44 -5.02 2.03
C ALA A 333 -18.82 -5.52 3.42
N ASN A 334 -17.96 -5.38 4.42
CA ASN A 334 -18.24 -5.76 5.82
C ASN A 334 -18.64 -7.25 5.99
N CYS A 335 -18.16 -8.14 5.11
CA CYS A 335 -18.47 -9.58 5.19
C CYS A 335 -17.55 -10.30 6.19
N THR A 336 -18.07 -11.32 6.87
CA THR A 336 -17.30 -12.12 7.84
C THR A 336 -17.14 -13.56 7.34
N PHE A 337 -15.91 -14.05 7.26
CA PHE A 337 -15.61 -15.45 6.94
C PHE A 337 -15.23 -16.18 8.21
N VAL A 338 -15.90 -17.30 8.50
CA VAL A 338 -15.68 -18.11 9.70
C VAL A 338 -15.37 -19.55 9.34
N ARG A 339 -14.79 -20.30 10.29
CA ARG A 339 -14.51 -21.74 10.14
C ARG A 339 -13.59 -22.11 8.96
N GLY A 340 -12.73 -21.18 8.55
CA GLY A 340 -11.78 -21.39 7.45
C GLY A 340 -12.35 -21.13 6.05
N ALA A 341 -13.58 -20.61 5.95
CA ALA A 341 -14.17 -20.19 4.69
C ALA A 341 -13.29 -19.17 3.96
N SER A 342 -13.15 -19.31 2.65
CA SER A 342 -12.32 -18.45 1.80
C SER A 342 -13.10 -17.87 0.62
N LEU A 343 -12.69 -16.69 0.16
CA LEU A 343 -13.22 -16.05 -1.04
C LEU A 343 -12.27 -16.28 -2.22
N TYR A 344 -12.80 -16.71 -3.35
CA TYR A 344 -12.07 -16.90 -4.59
C TYR A 344 -12.70 -16.03 -5.67
N VAL A 345 -12.01 -14.98 -6.11
CA VAL A 345 -12.43 -14.15 -7.25
C VAL A 345 -11.55 -14.50 -8.44
N VAL A 346 -12.13 -15.25 -9.38
CA VAL A 346 -11.41 -15.88 -10.48
C VAL A 346 -11.75 -15.19 -11.80
N GLY A 347 -10.73 -14.67 -12.47
CA GLY A 347 -10.82 -14.14 -13.83
C GLY A 347 -10.67 -15.21 -14.92
N TRP A 348 -10.32 -14.79 -16.13
CA TRP A 348 -10.24 -15.64 -17.32
C TRP A 348 -9.00 -16.54 -17.34
N LEU A 349 -9.20 -17.83 -17.64
CA LEU A 349 -8.11 -18.80 -17.84
C LEU A 349 -7.29 -18.53 -19.12
N SER A 350 -7.87 -17.84 -20.09
CA SER A 350 -7.24 -17.42 -21.35
C SER A 350 -7.23 -15.90 -21.46
N ASP A 351 -6.70 -15.35 -22.55
CA ASP A 351 -6.67 -13.90 -22.74
C ASP A 351 -8.10 -13.32 -22.70
N PRO A 352 -8.37 -12.39 -21.77
CA PRO A 352 -9.68 -11.81 -21.61
C PRO A 352 -10.00 -10.86 -22.78
N PRO A 353 -11.29 -10.68 -23.12
CA PRO A 353 -11.67 -9.73 -24.16
C PRO A 353 -11.30 -8.30 -23.76
N ALA A 354 -10.66 -7.54 -24.66
CA ALA A 354 -10.12 -6.21 -24.36
C ALA A 354 -11.19 -5.12 -24.17
N ASP A 355 -12.42 -5.36 -24.62
CA ASP A 355 -13.58 -4.48 -24.49
C ASP A 355 -14.39 -4.75 -23.20
N HIS A 356 -13.94 -5.70 -22.38
CA HIS A 356 -14.56 -6.02 -21.10
C HIS A 356 -13.83 -5.35 -19.95
N ARG A 357 -14.49 -5.24 -18.80
CA ARG A 357 -13.95 -4.70 -17.55
C ARG A 357 -14.56 -5.40 -16.36
N ALA A 358 -13.75 -5.71 -15.36
CA ALA A 358 -14.21 -6.14 -14.05
C ALA A 358 -13.91 -5.07 -13.01
N ASP A 359 -14.90 -4.74 -12.18
CA ASP A 359 -14.74 -3.94 -10.98
C ASP A 359 -15.03 -4.82 -9.76
N VAL A 360 -13.98 -5.34 -9.15
CA VAL A 360 -14.05 -6.05 -7.88
C VAL A 360 -13.68 -5.07 -6.77
N PHE A 361 -14.51 -5.02 -5.75
CA PHE A 361 -14.32 -4.19 -4.58
C PHE A 361 -14.56 -5.02 -3.33
N ILE A 362 -13.51 -5.20 -2.53
CA ILE A 362 -13.57 -5.95 -1.29
C ILE A 362 -13.19 -5.00 -0.15
N SER A 363 -14.12 -4.76 0.75
CA SER A 363 -13.91 -3.90 1.92
C SER A 363 -14.51 -4.47 3.20
N GLY A 364 -13.98 -4.08 4.36
CA GLY A 364 -14.57 -4.49 5.63
C GLY A 364 -14.47 -5.99 5.92
N LEU A 365 -13.68 -6.75 5.15
CA LEU A 365 -13.69 -8.21 5.24
C LEU A 365 -13.00 -8.68 6.52
N ASP A 366 -13.68 -9.53 7.27
CA ASP A 366 -13.21 -10.09 8.54
C ASP A 366 -13.05 -11.62 8.42
N SER A 367 -11.81 -12.11 8.31
CA SER A 367 -11.52 -13.55 8.23
C SER A 367 -11.13 -14.09 9.61
N ARG A 368 -12.07 -14.76 10.26
CA ARG A 368 -11.87 -15.41 11.57
C ARG A 368 -11.62 -16.91 11.32
N SER A 369 -10.46 -17.39 11.79
CA SER A 369 -10.05 -18.81 11.70
C SER A 369 -9.31 -19.27 10.44
N GLY A 370 -8.55 -18.38 9.78
CA GLY A 370 -7.51 -18.79 8.81
C GLY A 370 -7.99 -19.00 7.37
N GLY A 371 -9.19 -18.54 7.02
CA GLY A 371 -9.62 -18.40 5.63
C GLY A 371 -8.92 -17.24 4.92
N GLY A 372 -8.91 -17.24 3.59
CA GLY A 372 -8.20 -16.25 2.79
C GLY A 372 -9.03 -15.66 1.66
N VAL A 373 -8.50 -14.61 1.03
CA VAL A 373 -9.02 -14.09 -0.24
C VAL A 373 -8.01 -14.42 -1.33
N VAL A 374 -8.46 -15.11 -2.37
CA VAL A 374 -7.69 -15.47 -3.54
C VAL A 374 -8.28 -14.74 -4.73
N VAL A 375 -7.51 -13.78 -5.27
CA VAL A 375 -7.77 -13.22 -6.59
C VAL A 375 -6.83 -13.90 -7.57
N ALA A 376 -7.39 -14.58 -8.57
CA ALA A 376 -6.62 -15.40 -9.50
C ALA A 376 -7.03 -15.20 -10.96
N ASN A 377 -6.19 -15.72 -11.86
CA ASN A 377 -6.34 -15.65 -13.32
C ASN A 377 -6.19 -14.23 -13.90
N ARG A 378 -6.52 -14.05 -15.19
CA ARG A 378 -6.34 -12.81 -15.94
C ARG A 378 -7.59 -11.93 -15.88
N TYR A 379 -7.40 -10.62 -15.86
CA TYR A 379 -8.47 -9.63 -15.95
C TYR A 379 -8.25 -8.74 -17.17
N PRO A 380 -9.32 -8.29 -17.86
CA PRO A 380 -9.22 -7.34 -18.95
C PRO A 380 -8.46 -6.06 -18.55
N PRO A 381 -7.72 -5.41 -19.48
CA PRO A 381 -7.14 -4.09 -19.24
C PRO A 381 -8.19 -3.07 -18.76
N GLY A 382 -7.83 -2.19 -17.83
CA GLY A 382 -8.75 -1.21 -17.23
C GLY A 382 -9.65 -1.76 -16.13
N SER A 383 -9.49 -3.03 -15.72
CA SER A 383 -10.17 -3.61 -14.57
C SER A 383 -9.64 -3.03 -13.24
N ARG A 384 -10.52 -2.95 -12.24
CA ARG A 384 -10.23 -2.51 -10.87
C ARG A 384 -10.55 -3.66 -9.95
N VAL A 385 -9.59 -4.18 -9.19
CA VAL A 385 -9.79 -5.43 -8.41
C VAL A 385 -9.46 -5.29 -6.94
#